data_AF-A0A924D168-F1
#
_entry.id   AF-A0A924D168-F1
#
_cell.length_a   1.000
_cell.length_b   1.000
_cell.length_c   1.000
_cell.angle_alpha   90.00
_cell.angle_beta   90.00
_cell.angle_gamma   90.00
#
_symmetry.space_group_name_H-M   'P 1'
#
loop_
_entity.id
_entity.type
_entity.pdbx_description
1 polymer ?
#
loop_
_entity_poly.entity_id
_entity_poly.type
_entity_poly.pdbx_seq_one_letter_code
_entity_poly.pdbx_strand_id
1 'polypeptide(L)'
;MPPVDPATAPPRTLGAGWRRHVYNIAPHIAFVDALAQGLLNRAGGDPLLLARTLVLLPNRRAVRALTDAFVRLSGGGLLLPRMTPVGDLDDDSFDRFAGLEAALLPAVAPLVRRLELARLVRALPADGQGRSAVEALRLGDELGAALDALLAEEIAPERLKSIVDDQELAAHWQQTLAFLDVVITHWPPARGAAGGSDGGTRIAALIDALVARWQMAAPAHPIIAAGITGSSPPLVRLLGAVAALPGGMLVLPGHDMDLGDAGTARWNAINAGTEARASEEHPQYALKALLGRLGIDRGDVADWGVETDRDGP
;
A
#
# COMPACT_ATOMS: atom_id res chain seq x y z
N MET A 1 -20.94 -46.31 -12.25
CA MET A 1 -20.35 -45.33 -11.34
C MET A 1 -21.17 -44.06 -11.43
N PRO A 2 -21.84 -43.61 -10.35
CA PRO A 2 -22.56 -42.35 -10.38
C PRO A 2 -21.56 -41.17 -10.43
N PRO A 3 -21.96 -40.00 -10.97
CA PRO A 3 -21.09 -38.84 -11.11
C PRO A 3 -20.79 -38.22 -9.73
N VAL A 4 -19.52 -37.87 -9.50
CA VAL A 4 -19.07 -37.21 -8.28
C VAL A 4 -19.38 -35.72 -8.39
N ASP A 5 -20.22 -35.23 -7.46
CA ASP A 5 -20.61 -33.84 -7.30
C ASP A 5 -19.41 -32.97 -6.89
N PRO A 6 -19.01 -31.95 -7.68
CA PRO A 6 -17.86 -31.09 -7.36
C PRO A 6 -18.06 -30.19 -6.12
N ALA A 7 -19.25 -30.17 -5.50
CA ALA A 7 -19.57 -29.34 -4.34
C ALA A 7 -19.28 -29.98 -2.97
N THR A 8 -18.73 -31.21 -2.91
CA THR A 8 -18.53 -31.96 -1.65
C THR A 8 -17.08 -32.32 -1.34
N ALA A 9 -16.11 -31.75 -2.05
CA ALA A 9 -14.71 -31.89 -1.66
C ALA A 9 -14.47 -31.09 -0.36
N PRO A 10 -13.96 -31.69 0.72
CA PRO A 10 -13.59 -30.93 1.92
C PRO A 10 -12.53 -29.88 1.55
N PRO A 11 -12.51 -28.70 2.19
CA PRO A 11 -11.44 -27.74 1.97
C PRO A 11 -10.11 -28.45 2.21
N ARG A 12 -9.25 -28.50 1.19
CA ARG A 12 -7.90 -29.05 1.30
C ARG A 12 -7.20 -28.28 2.42
N THR A 13 -6.96 -28.97 3.53
CA THR A 13 -6.27 -28.42 4.68
C THR A 13 -4.86 -28.01 4.27
N LEU A 14 -4.59 -26.69 4.34
CA LEU A 14 -3.24 -26.16 4.25
C LEU A 14 -2.41 -26.79 5.38
N GLY A 15 -1.17 -27.19 5.09
CA GLY A 15 -0.31 -27.91 6.03
C GLY A 15 -0.08 -27.17 7.35
N ALA A 16 0.38 -27.90 8.38
CA ALA A 16 0.55 -27.40 9.76
C ALA A 16 1.46 -26.16 9.94
N GLY A 17 2.15 -25.69 8.90
CA GLY A 17 3.06 -24.53 8.91
C GLY A 17 2.41 -23.15 8.78
N TRP A 18 1.08 -23.07 8.61
CA TRP A 18 0.35 -21.81 8.30
C TRP A 18 -0.42 -21.24 9.50
N ARG A 19 0.00 -21.54 10.74
CA ARG A 19 -0.72 -21.16 11.98
C ARG A 19 -0.64 -19.69 12.39
N ARG A 20 0.21 -18.89 11.76
CA ARG A 20 0.34 -17.45 12.03
C ARG A 20 0.25 -16.67 10.73
N HIS A 21 -0.50 -15.58 10.74
CA HIS A 21 -0.78 -14.78 9.55
C HIS A 21 0.20 -13.60 9.38
N VAL A 22 1.09 -13.36 10.35
CA VAL A 22 1.97 -12.18 10.39
C VAL A 22 3.38 -12.60 10.81
N TYR A 23 4.35 -12.23 9.99
CA TYR A 23 5.75 -12.55 10.16
C TYR A 23 6.62 -11.30 10.08
N ASN A 24 7.80 -11.38 10.65
CA ASN A 24 8.84 -10.36 10.58
C ASN A 24 10.13 -10.98 10.02
N ILE A 25 10.81 -10.22 9.17
CA ILE A 25 12.21 -10.47 8.83
C ILE A 25 13.03 -9.37 9.48
N ALA A 26 13.99 -9.75 10.34
CA ALA A 26 14.81 -8.81 11.09
C ALA A 26 15.61 -7.87 10.17
N PRO A 27 15.91 -6.62 10.61
CA PRO A 27 16.47 -5.60 9.71
C PRO A 27 17.92 -5.90 9.28
N HIS A 28 18.63 -6.73 10.02
CA HIS A 28 20.00 -7.16 9.67
C HIS A 28 20.02 -8.28 8.60
N ILE A 29 18.87 -8.84 8.26
CA ILE A 29 18.73 -9.94 7.28
C ILE A 29 18.31 -9.35 5.93
N ALA A 30 18.90 -9.83 4.84
CA ALA A 30 18.50 -9.43 3.50
C ALA A 30 17.04 -9.81 3.20
N PHE A 31 16.13 -8.83 3.35
CA PHE A 31 14.67 -9.05 3.33
C PHE A 31 14.18 -9.88 2.13
N VAL A 32 14.61 -9.53 0.90
CA VAL A 32 14.16 -10.21 -0.32
C VAL A 32 14.74 -11.62 -0.46
N ASP A 33 15.97 -11.85 -0.01
CA ASP A 33 16.60 -13.17 -0.02
C ASP A 33 15.94 -14.08 1.02
N ALA A 34 15.70 -13.58 2.24
CA ALA A 34 14.99 -14.32 3.28
C ALA A 34 13.54 -14.61 2.90
N LEU A 35 12.84 -13.65 2.28
CA LEU A 35 11.50 -13.85 1.75
C LEU A 35 11.51 -14.96 0.69
N ALA A 36 12.36 -14.87 -0.33
CA ALA A 36 12.45 -15.88 -1.39
C ALA A 36 12.75 -17.27 -0.83
N GLN A 37 13.75 -17.39 0.06
CA GLN A 37 14.11 -18.67 0.69
C GLN A 37 12.95 -19.23 1.53
N GLY A 38 12.27 -18.39 2.31
CA GLY A 38 11.13 -18.84 3.11
C GLY A 38 9.92 -19.26 2.27
N LEU A 39 9.74 -18.67 1.08
CA LEU A 39 8.74 -19.10 0.11
C LEU A 39 9.11 -20.46 -0.52
N LEU A 40 10.38 -20.66 -0.88
CA LEU A 40 10.89 -21.94 -1.37
C LEU A 40 10.72 -23.05 -0.32
N ASN A 41 11.07 -22.77 0.93
CA ASN A 41 10.92 -23.72 2.05
C ASN A 41 9.46 -24.12 2.25
N ARG A 42 8.53 -23.15 2.19
CA ARG A 42 7.08 -23.39 2.31
C ARG A 42 6.49 -24.12 1.11
N ALA A 43 7.06 -23.93 -0.08
CA ALA A 43 6.67 -24.69 -1.26
C ALA A 43 7.08 -26.18 -1.16
N GLY A 44 8.09 -26.50 -0.32
CA GLY A 44 8.48 -27.88 -0.03
C GLY A 44 8.93 -28.69 -1.26
N GLY A 45 9.42 -28.00 -2.30
CA GLY A 45 9.80 -28.61 -3.57
C GLY A 45 8.65 -28.82 -4.57
N ASP A 46 7.41 -28.42 -4.26
CA ASP A 46 6.30 -28.39 -5.23
C ASP A 46 6.37 -27.11 -6.09
N PRO A 47 6.78 -27.20 -7.37
CA PRO A 47 6.93 -26.02 -8.22
C PRO A 47 5.58 -25.37 -8.56
N LEU A 48 4.49 -26.15 -8.53
CA LEU A 48 3.15 -25.64 -8.83
C LEU A 48 2.58 -24.87 -7.66
N LEU A 49 2.92 -25.23 -6.42
CA LEU A 49 2.52 -24.48 -5.24
C LEU A 49 3.13 -23.08 -5.28
N LEU A 50 4.44 -22.97 -5.53
CA LEU A 50 5.13 -21.68 -5.65
C LEU A 50 4.55 -20.83 -6.78
N ALA A 51 4.37 -21.42 -7.98
CA ALA A 51 3.85 -20.71 -9.14
C ALA A 51 2.41 -20.17 -8.96
N ARG A 52 1.62 -20.80 -8.08
CA ARG A 52 0.26 -20.36 -7.75
C ARG A 52 0.23 -19.29 -6.67
N THR A 53 1.26 -19.19 -5.84
CA THR A 53 1.37 -18.16 -4.81
C THR A 53 1.36 -16.77 -5.44
N LEU A 54 0.57 -15.87 -4.86
CA LEU A 54 0.57 -14.45 -5.17
C LEU A 54 1.35 -13.69 -4.09
N VAL A 55 2.29 -12.86 -4.52
CA VAL A 55 3.06 -11.96 -3.66
C VAL A 55 2.75 -10.51 -4.03
N LEU A 56 2.07 -9.81 -3.13
CA LEU A 56 1.84 -8.38 -3.18
C LEU A 56 3.05 -7.66 -2.62
N LEU A 57 3.59 -6.72 -3.38
CA LEU A 57 4.82 -5.99 -3.08
C LEU A 57 4.57 -4.47 -3.14
N PRO A 58 5.38 -3.66 -2.44
CA PRO A 58 5.13 -2.21 -2.36
C PRO A 58 5.27 -1.51 -3.71
N ASN A 59 6.21 -1.95 -4.57
CA ASN A 59 6.50 -1.30 -5.85
C ASN A 59 7.23 -2.24 -6.83
N ARG A 60 7.42 -1.79 -8.07
CA ARG A 60 8.17 -2.52 -9.12
C ARG A 60 9.61 -2.85 -8.74
N ARG A 61 10.27 -1.99 -7.96
CA ARG A 61 11.65 -2.24 -7.51
C ARG A 61 11.71 -3.46 -6.60
N ALA A 62 10.73 -3.64 -5.71
CA ALA A 62 10.61 -4.82 -4.87
C ALA A 62 10.32 -6.09 -5.69
N VAL A 63 9.47 -6.00 -6.73
CA VAL A 63 9.22 -7.12 -7.66
C VAL A 63 10.52 -7.58 -8.33
N ARG A 64 11.31 -6.63 -8.86
CA ARG A 64 12.61 -6.93 -9.48
C ARG A 64 13.58 -7.54 -8.47
N ALA A 65 13.72 -6.94 -7.29
CA ALA A 65 14.62 -7.42 -6.26
C ALA A 65 14.27 -8.85 -5.78
N LEU A 66 12.98 -9.16 -5.63
CA LEU A 66 12.53 -10.51 -5.27
C LEU A 66 12.75 -11.50 -6.42
N THR A 67 12.53 -11.07 -7.67
CA THR A 67 12.84 -11.88 -8.85
C THR A 67 14.33 -12.26 -8.88
N ASP A 68 15.21 -11.28 -8.67
CA ASP A 68 16.66 -11.53 -8.63
C ASP A 68 17.04 -12.44 -7.47
N ALA A 69 16.36 -12.34 -6.31
CA ALA A 69 16.56 -13.24 -5.18
C ALA A 69 16.21 -14.69 -5.54
N PHE A 70 15.07 -14.92 -6.19
CA PHE A 70 14.73 -16.26 -6.68
C PHE A 70 15.76 -16.79 -7.69
N VAL A 71 16.23 -15.97 -8.62
CA VAL A 71 17.24 -16.37 -9.61
C VAL A 71 18.54 -16.81 -8.94
N ARG A 72 18.98 -16.10 -7.89
CA ARG A 72 20.20 -16.45 -7.14
C ARG A 72 20.05 -17.73 -6.33
N LEU A 73 18.89 -17.94 -5.71
CA LEU A 73 18.59 -19.14 -4.94
C LEU A 73 18.31 -20.35 -5.84
N SER A 74 17.88 -20.12 -7.08
CA SER A 74 17.66 -21.18 -8.04
C SER A 74 18.98 -21.68 -8.64
N GLY A 75 19.30 -22.95 -8.42
CA GLY A 75 20.39 -23.63 -9.15
C GLY A 75 20.02 -24.07 -10.57
N GLY A 76 18.84 -23.66 -11.07
CA GLY A 76 18.24 -24.11 -12.34
C GLY A 76 16.95 -23.36 -12.66
N GLY A 77 16.13 -23.87 -13.59
CA GLY A 77 14.86 -23.24 -13.96
C GLY A 77 13.81 -23.32 -12.85
N LEU A 78 13.16 -22.20 -12.54
CA LEU A 78 12.12 -22.10 -11.52
C LEU A 78 10.85 -21.44 -12.09
N LEU A 79 9.68 -21.96 -11.71
CA LEU A 79 8.42 -21.26 -11.92
C LEU A 79 8.21 -20.28 -10.76
N LEU A 80 8.33 -19.00 -11.07
CA LEU A 80 8.20 -17.92 -10.08
C LEU A 80 6.76 -17.77 -9.59
N PRO A 81 6.56 -17.32 -8.34
CA PRO A 81 5.25 -16.88 -7.90
C PRO A 81 4.77 -15.69 -8.73
N ARG A 82 3.45 -15.48 -8.75
CA ARG A 82 2.88 -14.25 -9.31
C ARG A 82 3.22 -13.10 -8.39
N MET A 83 3.83 -12.05 -8.91
CA MET A 83 4.25 -10.88 -8.13
C MET A 83 3.55 -9.64 -8.68
N THR A 84 2.88 -8.89 -7.80
CA THR A 84 2.10 -7.71 -8.19
C THR A 84 2.44 -6.52 -7.29
N PRO A 85 2.87 -5.37 -7.84
CA PRO A 85 3.02 -4.15 -7.07
C PRO A 85 1.64 -3.57 -6.72
N VAL A 86 1.47 -3.05 -5.50
CA VAL A 86 0.18 -2.47 -5.05
C VAL A 86 0.18 -0.93 -5.12
N GLY A 87 1.32 -0.29 -4.83
CA GLY A 87 1.40 1.16 -4.67
C GLY A 87 1.94 1.93 -5.89
N ASP A 88 2.11 1.28 -7.03
CA ASP A 88 2.67 1.92 -8.23
C ASP A 88 1.54 2.42 -9.14
N LEU A 89 1.24 3.72 -9.06
CA LEU A 89 0.19 4.40 -9.83
C LEU A 89 0.42 4.34 -11.35
N ASP A 90 1.65 4.09 -11.78
CA ASP A 90 2.03 3.96 -13.19
C ASP A 90 2.01 2.49 -13.67
N ASP A 91 1.56 1.54 -12.83
CA ASP A 91 1.53 0.10 -13.13
C ASP A 91 0.13 -0.52 -13.16
N ASP A 92 -0.36 -0.79 -14.36
CA ASP A 92 -1.61 -1.53 -14.58
C ASP A 92 -1.56 -3.01 -14.16
N SER A 93 -0.43 -3.52 -13.63
CA SER A 93 -0.33 -4.91 -13.16
C SER A 93 -1.30 -5.20 -12.01
N PHE A 94 -1.53 -4.21 -11.13
CA PHE A 94 -2.53 -4.35 -10.08
C PHE A 94 -3.95 -4.37 -10.66
N ASP A 95 -4.23 -3.50 -11.63
CA ASP A 95 -5.51 -3.45 -12.36
C ASP A 95 -5.83 -4.78 -13.05
N ARG A 96 -4.84 -5.34 -13.79
CA ARG A 96 -4.95 -6.65 -14.44
C ARG A 96 -5.20 -7.78 -13.47
N PHE A 97 -4.54 -7.72 -12.31
CA PHE A 97 -4.73 -8.71 -11.25
C PHE A 97 -6.12 -8.59 -10.59
N ALA A 98 -6.57 -7.36 -10.33
CA ALA A 98 -7.89 -7.10 -9.81
C ALA A 98 -8.96 -7.60 -10.80
N GLY A 99 -8.70 -7.55 -12.10
CA GLY A 99 -9.62 -8.02 -13.15
C GLY A 99 -10.88 -7.16 -13.21
N LEU A 100 -10.70 -5.87 -12.92
CA LEU A 100 -11.76 -4.86 -12.77
C LEU A 100 -11.51 -3.65 -13.67
N GLU A 101 -10.72 -3.81 -14.73
CA GLU A 101 -10.26 -2.70 -15.57
C GLU A 101 -11.44 -1.91 -16.17
N ALA A 102 -12.53 -2.60 -16.51
CA ALA A 102 -13.72 -2.01 -17.11
C ALA A 102 -14.74 -1.44 -16.10
N ALA A 103 -14.59 -1.72 -14.80
CA ALA A 103 -15.59 -1.36 -13.79
C ALA A 103 -15.35 0.02 -13.17
N LEU A 104 -14.14 0.58 -13.31
CA LEU A 104 -13.71 1.81 -12.65
C LEU A 104 -13.20 2.82 -13.66
N LEU A 105 -13.50 4.12 -13.45
CA LEU A 105 -12.96 5.20 -14.27
C LEU A 105 -11.42 5.20 -14.24
N PRO A 106 -10.73 5.28 -15.41
CA PRO A 106 -9.28 5.27 -15.47
C PRO A 106 -8.70 6.45 -14.69
N ALA A 107 -7.49 6.33 -14.15
CA ALA A 107 -6.84 7.46 -13.50
C ALA A 107 -6.46 8.52 -14.56
N VAL A 108 -6.55 9.82 -14.22
CA VAL A 108 -6.02 10.86 -15.09
C VAL A 108 -4.51 10.68 -15.21
N ALA A 109 -4.01 10.61 -16.45
CA ALA A 109 -2.59 10.43 -16.71
C ALA A 109 -1.75 11.51 -15.99
N PRO A 110 -0.61 11.16 -15.36
CA PRO A 110 0.16 12.09 -14.53
C PRO A 110 0.55 13.39 -15.24
N LEU A 111 0.95 13.30 -16.52
CA LEU A 111 1.29 14.47 -17.33
C LEU A 111 0.09 15.38 -17.58
N VAL A 112 -1.08 14.80 -17.88
CA VAL A 112 -2.32 15.56 -18.11
C VAL A 112 -2.74 16.25 -16.83
N ARG A 113 -2.75 15.53 -15.70
CA ARG A 113 -3.04 16.08 -14.37
C ARG A 113 -2.11 17.25 -14.05
N ARG A 114 -0.80 17.10 -14.26
CA ARG A 114 0.20 18.14 -14.04
C ARG A 114 -0.08 19.40 -14.85
N LEU A 115 -0.36 19.25 -16.14
CA LEU A 115 -0.63 20.38 -17.04
C LEU A 115 -1.95 21.08 -16.70
N GLU A 116 -2.98 20.32 -16.33
CA GLU A 116 -4.28 20.87 -15.92
C GLU A 116 -4.19 21.63 -14.59
N LEU A 117 -3.51 21.08 -13.58
CA LEU A 117 -3.27 21.78 -12.32
C LEU A 117 -2.48 23.08 -12.55
N ALA A 118 -1.43 23.04 -13.38
CA ALA A 118 -0.68 24.24 -13.75
C ALA A 118 -1.56 25.27 -14.48
N ARG A 119 -2.46 24.84 -15.37
CA ARG A 119 -3.43 25.71 -16.05
C ARG A 119 -4.37 26.38 -15.05
N LEU A 120 -4.89 25.63 -14.07
CA LEU A 120 -5.76 26.15 -13.03
C LEU A 120 -5.03 27.17 -12.13
N VAL A 121 -3.78 26.88 -11.74
CA VAL A 121 -2.95 27.81 -10.96
C VAL A 121 -2.69 29.12 -11.71
N ARG A 122 -2.45 29.07 -13.03
CA ARG A 122 -2.28 30.29 -13.84
C ARG A 122 -3.52 31.17 -13.89
N ALA A 123 -4.71 30.60 -13.72
CA ALA A 123 -5.96 31.34 -13.73
C ALA A 123 -6.23 32.07 -12.41
N LEU A 124 -5.52 31.74 -11.32
CA LEU A 124 -5.63 32.46 -10.06
C LEU A 124 -5.08 33.90 -10.18
N PRO A 125 -5.60 34.87 -9.42
CA PRO A 125 -5.04 36.21 -9.35
C PRO A 125 -3.54 36.19 -8.98
N ALA A 126 -2.77 37.08 -9.59
CA ALA A 126 -1.34 37.26 -9.32
C ALA A 126 -0.97 38.73 -9.44
N ASP A 127 0.00 39.17 -8.64
CA ASP A 127 0.47 40.56 -8.66
C ASP A 127 1.32 40.82 -9.92
N GLY A 128 1.12 41.96 -10.59
CA GLY A 128 1.94 42.37 -11.73
C GLY A 128 1.69 41.57 -13.01
N GLN A 129 2.73 40.98 -13.60
CA GLN A 129 2.72 40.38 -14.95
C GLN A 129 2.07 38.97 -15.03
N GLY A 130 1.49 38.48 -13.94
CA GLY A 130 0.96 37.12 -13.85
C GLY A 130 2.03 36.06 -13.55
N ARG A 131 1.61 34.79 -13.37
CA ARG A 131 2.52 33.67 -13.08
C ARG A 131 3.20 33.14 -14.33
N SER A 132 4.50 32.87 -14.22
CA SER A 132 5.27 32.22 -15.28
C SER A 132 4.83 30.76 -15.48
N ALA A 133 5.14 30.17 -16.64
CA ALA A 133 4.85 28.75 -16.90
C ALA A 133 5.60 27.81 -15.93
N VAL A 134 6.86 28.15 -15.60
CA VAL A 134 7.69 27.36 -14.67
C VAL A 134 7.10 27.39 -13.26
N GLU A 135 6.71 28.57 -12.80
CA GLU A 135 6.09 28.74 -11.48
C GLU A 135 4.75 28.00 -11.39
N ALA A 136 3.93 28.08 -12.43
CA ALA A 136 2.65 27.37 -12.49
C ALA A 136 2.81 25.85 -12.44
N LEU A 137 3.81 25.30 -13.13
CA LEU A 137 4.13 23.87 -13.07
C LEU A 137 4.56 23.47 -11.66
N ARG A 138 5.47 24.23 -11.03
CA ARG A 138 5.92 23.95 -9.66
C ARG A 138 4.76 23.96 -8.66
N LEU A 139 3.92 24.99 -8.72
CA LEU A 139 2.75 25.13 -7.84
C LEU A 139 1.69 24.05 -8.14
N GLY A 140 1.53 23.67 -9.41
CA GLY A 140 0.67 22.55 -9.80
C GLY A 140 1.15 21.22 -9.21
N ASP A 141 2.46 20.99 -9.20
CA ASP A 141 3.08 19.81 -8.56
C ASP A 141 2.82 19.81 -7.04
N GLU A 142 2.97 20.96 -6.37
CA GLU A 142 2.69 21.12 -4.93
C GLU A 142 1.21 20.88 -4.59
N LEU A 143 0.27 21.39 -5.40
CA LEU A 143 -1.16 21.09 -5.25
C LEU A 143 -1.48 19.62 -5.48
N GLY A 144 -0.84 19.01 -6.48
CA GLY A 144 -0.97 17.59 -6.76
C GLY A 144 -0.57 16.75 -5.56
N ALA A 145 0.61 17.04 -4.99
CA ALA A 145 1.11 16.36 -3.79
C ALA A 145 0.20 16.56 -2.56
N ALA A 146 -0.32 17.78 -2.34
CA ALA A 146 -1.25 18.05 -1.26
C ALA A 146 -2.57 17.28 -1.42
N LEU A 147 -3.11 17.24 -2.64
CA LEU A 147 -4.31 16.45 -2.96
C LEU A 147 -4.04 14.95 -2.76
N ASP A 148 -2.90 14.44 -3.20
CA ASP A 148 -2.54 13.03 -3.05
C ASP A 148 -2.42 12.62 -1.58
N ALA A 149 -1.85 13.48 -0.72
CA ALA A 149 -1.78 13.23 0.71
C ALA A 149 -3.17 13.10 1.36
N LEU A 150 -4.11 13.96 0.98
CA LEU A 150 -5.50 13.90 1.45
C LEU A 150 -6.19 12.62 0.97
N LEU A 151 -6.10 12.34 -0.33
CA LEU A 151 -6.77 11.19 -0.94
C LEU A 151 -6.17 9.86 -0.46
N ALA A 152 -4.87 9.79 -0.18
CA ALA A 152 -4.23 8.61 0.39
C ALA A 152 -4.81 8.26 1.78
N GLU A 153 -5.14 9.25 2.60
CA GLU A 153 -5.82 9.07 3.89
C GLU A 153 -7.36 9.10 3.80
N GLU A 154 -7.92 9.06 2.59
CA GLU A 154 -9.38 9.14 2.33
C GLU A 154 -10.05 10.38 2.93
N ILE A 155 -9.29 11.47 3.06
CA ILE A 155 -9.79 12.76 3.53
C ILE A 155 -10.32 13.53 2.32
N ALA A 156 -11.63 13.82 2.33
CA ALA A 156 -12.26 14.65 1.32
C ALA A 156 -11.63 16.07 1.31
N PRO A 157 -11.15 16.59 0.17
CA PRO A 157 -10.50 17.90 0.11
C PRO A 157 -11.36 19.05 0.66
N GLU A 158 -12.68 18.94 0.57
CA GLU A 158 -13.66 19.90 1.09
C GLU A 158 -13.53 20.10 2.61
N ARG A 159 -13.03 19.10 3.35
CA ARG A 159 -12.79 19.19 4.79
C ARG A 159 -11.80 20.29 5.16
N LEU A 160 -10.88 20.64 4.25
CA LEU A 160 -9.94 21.75 4.48
C LEU A 160 -10.66 23.08 4.71
N LYS A 161 -11.84 23.29 4.11
CA LYS A 161 -12.62 24.54 4.31
C LYS A 161 -13.06 24.69 5.77
N SER A 162 -13.48 23.59 6.41
CA SER A 162 -13.94 23.59 7.81
C SER A 162 -12.84 23.78 8.85
N ILE A 163 -11.56 23.55 8.49
CA ILE A 163 -10.42 23.72 9.42
C ILE A 163 -10.08 25.21 9.60
N VAL A 164 -10.44 26.05 8.63
CA VAL A 164 -10.08 27.47 8.61
C VAL A 164 -11.15 28.36 9.25
N ASP A 165 -12.34 27.81 9.55
CA ASP A 165 -13.39 28.53 10.29
C ASP A 165 -13.07 28.66 11.80
N ASP A 166 -12.06 27.94 12.30
CA ASP A 166 -11.61 27.99 13.70
C ASP A 166 -10.44 28.99 13.88
N GLN A 167 -10.82 30.21 14.25
CA GLN A 167 -10.04 31.29 14.91
C GLN A 167 -8.85 31.97 14.17
N GLU A 168 -9.02 33.29 13.94
CA GLU A 168 -7.99 34.35 13.87
C GLU A 168 -6.83 34.21 12.87
N LEU A 169 -6.95 33.40 11.83
CA LEU A 169 -5.86 33.21 10.90
C LEU A 169 -5.75 34.38 9.89
N ALA A 170 -4.69 35.18 10.10
CA ALA A 170 -4.23 36.35 9.34
C ALA A 170 -4.37 36.22 7.81
N ALA A 171 -4.41 37.36 7.10
CA ALA A 171 -4.56 37.47 5.64
C ALA A 171 -3.73 36.47 4.77
N HIS A 172 -2.60 35.96 5.29
CA HIS A 172 -1.82 34.89 4.68
C HIS A 172 -2.60 33.57 4.51
N TRP A 173 -3.52 33.22 5.42
CA TRP A 173 -4.34 32.02 5.33
C TRP A 173 -5.44 32.12 4.27
N GLN A 174 -5.92 33.33 3.98
CA GLN A 174 -6.86 33.55 2.88
C GLN A 174 -6.21 33.29 1.52
N GLN A 175 -4.92 33.63 1.37
CA GLN A 175 -4.15 33.32 0.16
C GLN A 175 -3.91 31.82 0.01
N THR A 176 -3.55 31.13 1.10
CA THR A 176 -3.42 29.66 1.12
C THR A 176 -4.75 28.97 0.81
N LEU A 177 -5.88 29.47 1.34
CA LEU A 177 -7.20 28.95 1.03
C LEU A 177 -7.58 29.13 -0.44
N ALA A 178 -7.32 30.30 -1.02
CA ALA A 178 -7.58 30.54 -2.44
C ALA A 178 -6.76 29.60 -3.33
N PHE A 179 -5.54 29.25 -2.89
CA PHE A 179 -4.70 28.27 -3.55
C PHE A 179 -5.25 26.83 -3.41
N LEU A 180 -5.65 26.43 -2.20
CA LEU A 180 -6.26 25.11 -1.96
C LEU A 180 -7.64 24.95 -2.63
N ASP A 181 -8.38 26.04 -2.83
CA ASP A 181 -9.66 26.01 -3.54
C ASP A 181 -9.53 25.55 -5.00
N VAL A 182 -8.32 25.61 -5.58
CA VAL A 182 -8.03 24.98 -6.87
C VAL A 182 -8.35 23.49 -6.85
N VAL A 183 -7.85 22.75 -5.85
CA VAL A 183 -8.05 21.29 -5.78
C VAL A 183 -9.43 20.91 -5.26
N ILE A 184 -10.09 21.81 -4.52
CA ILE A 184 -11.43 21.57 -3.96
C ILE A 184 -12.53 21.86 -4.99
N THR A 185 -12.46 23.00 -5.66
CA THR A 185 -13.58 23.49 -6.50
C THR A 185 -13.30 23.35 -7.99
N HIS A 186 -12.06 23.57 -8.42
CA HIS A 186 -11.73 23.70 -9.85
C HIS A 186 -11.19 22.41 -10.47
N TRP A 187 -10.47 21.62 -9.69
CA TRP A 187 -9.91 20.34 -10.15
C TRP A 187 -10.98 19.29 -10.46
N PRO A 188 -12.01 19.04 -9.62
CA PRO A 188 -12.99 17.98 -9.90
C PRO A 188 -13.68 18.09 -11.29
N PRO A 189 -14.18 19.25 -11.75
CA PRO A 189 -14.75 19.37 -13.09
C PRO A 189 -13.69 19.26 -14.20
N ALA A 190 -12.49 19.82 -14.00
CA ALA A 190 -11.39 19.69 -14.97
C ALA A 190 -10.94 18.23 -15.15
N ARG A 191 -10.88 17.49 -14.04
CA ARG A 191 -10.61 16.05 -13.99
C ARG A 191 -11.67 15.26 -14.76
N GLY A 192 -12.95 15.59 -14.57
CA GLY A 192 -14.06 14.97 -15.31
C GLY A 192 -13.95 15.16 -16.82
N ALA A 193 -13.58 16.36 -17.28
CA ALA A 193 -13.32 16.64 -18.70
C ALA A 193 -12.09 15.88 -19.24
N ALA A 194 -11.09 15.62 -18.39
CA ALA A 194 -9.95 14.77 -18.68
C ALA A 194 -10.26 13.25 -18.57
N GLY A 195 -11.52 12.89 -18.29
CA GLY A 195 -12.05 11.54 -18.44
C GLY A 195 -11.70 10.53 -17.35
N GLY A 196 -11.18 10.95 -16.19
CA GLY A 196 -10.63 10.01 -15.22
C GLY A 196 -10.87 10.29 -13.73
N SER A 197 -10.45 9.34 -12.89
CA SER A 197 -10.35 9.40 -11.44
C SER A 197 -8.98 9.94 -10.99
N ASP A 198 -8.88 10.38 -9.73
CA ASP A 198 -7.57 10.58 -9.12
C ASP A 198 -6.92 9.21 -8.86
N GLY A 199 -5.61 9.11 -9.07
CA GLY A 199 -4.91 7.83 -9.02
C GLY A 199 -5.05 7.11 -7.67
N GLY A 200 -4.86 7.84 -6.56
CA GLY A 200 -5.05 7.27 -5.21
C GLY A 200 -6.47 6.79 -4.95
N THR A 201 -7.48 7.57 -5.37
CA THR A 201 -8.89 7.18 -5.29
C THR A 201 -9.20 5.92 -6.11
N ARG A 202 -8.61 5.80 -7.30
CA ARG A 202 -8.75 4.59 -8.13
C ARG A 202 -8.16 3.37 -7.43
N ILE A 203 -6.93 3.47 -6.91
CA ILE A 203 -6.28 2.36 -6.19
C ILE A 203 -7.14 1.93 -5.00
N ALA A 204 -7.68 2.89 -4.24
CA ALA A 204 -8.56 2.59 -3.12
C ALA A 204 -9.80 1.79 -3.56
N ALA A 205 -10.47 2.22 -4.64
CA ALA A 205 -11.62 1.51 -5.19
C ALA A 205 -11.28 0.10 -5.72
N LEU A 206 -10.09 -0.07 -6.34
CA LEU A 206 -9.60 -1.38 -6.78
C LEU A 206 -9.37 -2.31 -5.58
N ILE A 207 -8.76 -1.80 -4.51
CA ILE A 207 -8.57 -2.54 -3.27
C ILE A 207 -9.93 -2.96 -2.69
N ASP A 208 -10.89 -2.04 -2.58
CA ASP A 208 -12.21 -2.34 -2.01
C ASP A 208 -12.93 -3.45 -2.76
N ALA A 209 -12.90 -3.39 -4.09
CA ALA A 209 -13.52 -4.41 -4.93
C ALA A 209 -12.78 -5.76 -4.86
N LEU A 210 -11.45 -5.73 -4.76
CA LEU A 210 -10.64 -6.94 -4.55
C LEU A 210 -10.94 -7.60 -3.20
N VAL A 211 -11.01 -6.80 -2.12
CA VAL A 211 -11.34 -7.25 -0.77
C VAL A 211 -12.74 -7.86 -0.74
N ALA A 212 -13.73 -7.18 -1.33
CA ALA A 212 -15.09 -7.70 -1.43
C ALA A 212 -15.15 -9.04 -2.17
N ARG A 213 -14.37 -9.20 -3.26
CA ARG A 213 -14.26 -10.46 -4.00
C ARG A 213 -13.71 -11.58 -3.12
N TRP A 214 -12.65 -11.33 -2.35
CA TRP A 214 -12.06 -12.33 -1.46
C TRP A 214 -12.97 -12.71 -0.31
N GLN A 215 -13.78 -11.79 0.20
CA GLN A 215 -14.79 -12.08 1.22
C GLN A 215 -15.90 -13.00 0.70
N MET A 216 -16.31 -12.84 -0.57
CA MET A 216 -17.30 -13.72 -1.20
C MET A 216 -16.72 -15.10 -1.54
N ALA A 217 -15.48 -15.14 -2.03
CA ALA A 217 -14.80 -16.37 -2.41
C ALA A 217 -13.31 -16.26 -2.13
N ALA A 218 -12.88 -16.89 -1.02
CA ALA A 218 -11.48 -16.94 -0.65
C ALA A 218 -10.66 -17.63 -1.74
N PRO A 219 -9.52 -17.06 -2.18
CA PRO A 219 -8.66 -17.69 -3.18
C PRO A 219 -8.11 -19.03 -2.68
N ALA A 220 -8.06 -20.02 -3.58
CA ALA A 220 -7.54 -21.35 -3.27
C ALA A 220 -6.01 -21.43 -3.22
N HIS A 221 -5.31 -20.34 -3.58
CA HIS A 221 -3.86 -20.24 -3.56
C HIS A 221 -3.41 -19.26 -2.47
N PRO A 222 -2.17 -19.39 -1.96
CA PRO A 222 -1.65 -18.44 -0.98
C PRO A 222 -1.56 -17.01 -1.52
N ILE A 223 -1.78 -16.05 -0.63
CA ILE A 223 -1.61 -14.62 -0.90
C ILE A 223 -0.74 -14.04 0.20
N ILE A 224 0.31 -13.35 -0.21
CA ILE A 224 1.37 -12.89 0.69
C ILE A 224 1.58 -11.42 0.42
N ALA A 225 1.44 -10.57 1.44
CA ALA A 225 1.82 -9.18 1.34
C ALA A 225 3.16 -8.98 2.06
N ALA A 226 4.18 -8.55 1.34
CA ALA A 226 5.54 -8.48 1.87
C ALA A 226 6.15 -7.09 1.68
N GLY A 227 6.75 -6.54 2.74
CA GLY A 227 7.42 -5.25 2.70
C GLY A 227 6.48 -4.04 2.56
N ILE A 228 5.17 -4.24 2.72
CA ILE A 228 4.18 -3.18 2.70
C ILE A 228 3.98 -2.69 4.14
N THR A 229 4.47 -1.49 4.44
CA THR A 229 4.45 -0.89 5.80
C THR A 229 3.56 0.35 5.90
N GLY A 230 2.98 0.79 4.78
CA GLY A 230 2.09 1.95 4.76
C GLY A 230 0.80 1.70 5.54
N SER A 231 0.40 2.68 6.35
CA SER A 231 -0.78 2.60 7.21
C SER A 231 -2.01 3.31 6.65
N SER A 232 -1.99 3.79 5.41
CA SER A 232 -3.16 4.44 4.77
C SER A 232 -4.39 3.54 4.76
N PRO A 233 -5.62 4.06 4.88
CA PRO A 233 -6.83 3.24 5.03
C PRO A 233 -7.02 2.17 3.95
N PRO A 234 -6.81 2.42 2.65
CA PRO A 234 -6.90 1.37 1.63
C PRO A 234 -5.92 0.23 1.86
N LEU A 235 -4.64 0.55 2.14
CA LEU A 235 -3.62 -0.46 2.41
C LEU A 235 -3.96 -1.28 3.67
N VAL A 236 -4.47 -0.65 4.72
CA VAL A 236 -4.92 -1.36 5.92
C VAL A 236 -6.05 -2.34 5.59
N ARG A 237 -7.05 -1.92 4.78
CA ARG A 237 -8.12 -2.84 4.33
C ARG A 237 -7.57 -4.00 3.52
N LEU A 238 -6.62 -3.75 2.61
CA LEU A 238 -5.96 -4.80 1.83
C LEU A 238 -5.21 -5.79 2.72
N LEU A 239 -4.35 -5.29 3.60
CA LEU A 239 -3.51 -6.12 4.48
C LEU A 239 -4.36 -6.89 5.49
N GLY A 240 -5.40 -6.27 6.04
CA GLY A 240 -6.37 -6.95 6.90
C GLY A 240 -7.11 -8.06 6.16
N ALA A 241 -7.52 -7.83 4.92
CA ALA A 241 -8.14 -8.86 4.09
C ALA A 241 -7.18 -10.02 3.78
N VAL A 242 -5.90 -9.72 3.47
CA VAL A 242 -4.88 -10.76 3.29
C VAL A 242 -4.71 -11.56 4.57
N ALA A 243 -4.56 -10.92 5.74
CA ALA A 243 -4.40 -11.62 7.02
C ALA A 243 -5.59 -12.51 7.39
N ALA A 244 -6.80 -12.18 6.92
CA ALA A 244 -8.01 -12.97 7.15
C ALA A 244 -8.15 -14.19 6.22
N LEU A 245 -7.32 -14.33 5.17
CA LEU A 245 -7.40 -15.46 4.25
C LEU A 245 -6.80 -16.74 4.86
N PRO A 246 -7.34 -17.94 4.54
CA PRO A 246 -6.81 -19.21 5.05
C PRO A 246 -5.32 -19.44 4.71
N GLY A 247 -4.88 -18.99 3.53
CA GLY A 247 -3.49 -19.04 3.07
C GLY A 247 -2.83 -17.66 3.01
N GLY A 248 -3.35 -16.71 3.81
CA GLY A 248 -2.90 -15.33 3.86
C GLY A 248 -1.72 -15.12 4.79
N MET A 249 -0.71 -14.37 4.33
CA MET A 249 0.45 -14.00 5.16
C MET A 249 0.87 -12.55 4.94
N LEU A 250 1.20 -11.86 6.02
CA LEU A 250 1.88 -10.58 6.05
C LEU A 250 3.35 -10.81 6.44
N VAL A 251 4.29 -10.23 5.70
CA VAL A 251 5.73 -10.29 6.02
C VAL A 251 6.26 -8.87 6.16
N LEU A 252 6.50 -8.46 7.41
CA LEU A 252 6.93 -7.13 7.79
C LEU A 252 8.47 -7.02 7.79
N PRO A 253 9.04 -5.90 7.32
CA PRO A 253 10.48 -5.65 7.38
C PRO A 253 10.86 -4.98 8.69
N GLY A 254 11.70 -5.63 9.49
CA GLY A 254 12.40 -5.00 10.60
C GLY A 254 11.54 -4.56 11.79
N HIS A 255 10.44 -5.26 12.08
CA HIS A 255 9.61 -5.02 13.26
C HIS A 255 10.36 -5.34 14.56
N ASP A 256 10.26 -4.47 15.57
CA ASP A 256 10.82 -4.69 16.91
C ASP A 256 10.04 -5.77 17.67
N MET A 257 10.71 -6.90 17.90
CA MET A 257 10.18 -8.10 18.57
C MET A 257 10.54 -8.18 20.06
N ASP A 258 11.17 -7.15 20.66
CA ASP A 258 11.57 -7.17 22.09
C ASP A 258 10.36 -7.02 23.02
N LEU A 259 9.83 -8.16 23.48
CA LEU A 259 8.71 -8.25 24.42
C LEU A 259 9.10 -8.05 25.89
N GLY A 260 10.37 -7.80 26.21
CA GLY A 260 10.80 -7.51 27.58
C GLY A 260 10.27 -6.18 28.10
N ASP A 261 10.40 -5.92 29.41
CA ASP A 261 9.92 -4.68 30.04
C ASP A 261 10.51 -3.42 29.37
N ALA A 262 11.82 -3.44 29.11
CA ALA A 262 12.52 -2.35 28.43
C ALA A 262 12.04 -2.17 26.98
N GLY A 263 11.84 -3.26 26.24
CA GLY A 263 11.30 -3.22 24.88
C GLY A 263 9.87 -2.70 24.83
N THR A 264 9.04 -3.13 25.77
CA THR A 264 7.66 -2.64 25.95
C THR A 264 7.63 -1.15 26.26
N ALA A 265 8.51 -0.67 27.14
CA ALA A 265 8.63 0.76 27.43
C ALA A 265 9.02 1.57 26.19
N ARG A 266 10.00 1.10 25.40
CA ARG A 266 10.38 1.74 24.12
C ARG A 266 9.23 1.74 23.13
N TRP A 267 8.55 0.62 22.97
CA TRP A 267 7.40 0.49 22.07
C TRP A 267 6.29 1.47 22.44
N ASN A 268 5.94 1.56 23.73
CA ASN A 268 4.89 2.45 24.22
C ASN A 268 5.25 3.93 24.09
N ALA A 269 6.54 4.29 24.16
CA ALA A 269 7.02 5.65 23.97
C ALA A 269 6.82 6.19 22.53
N ILE A 270 6.67 5.31 21.53
CA ILE A 270 6.38 5.71 20.15
C ILE A 270 4.92 6.14 20.06
N ASN A 271 4.64 7.43 19.90
CA ASN A 271 3.28 7.91 19.74
C ASN A 271 2.79 7.64 18.31
N ALA A 272 1.90 6.65 18.15
CA ALA A 272 1.24 6.30 16.89
C ALA A 272 -0.25 6.68 16.85
N GLY A 273 -0.71 7.48 17.82
CA GLY A 273 -2.08 7.96 17.90
C GLY A 273 -2.31 9.26 17.11
N THR A 274 -3.56 9.72 17.12
CA THR A 274 -4.01 10.97 16.46
C THR A 274 -3.85 12.21 17.34
N GLU A 275 -3.27 12.07 18.53
CA GLU A 275 -3.04 13.17 19.48
C GLU A 275 -1.74 13.93 19.18
N ALA A 276 -1.59 15.13 19.74
CA ALA A 276 -0.53 16.07 19.37
C ALA A 276 0.90 15.47 19.45
N ARG A 277 1.61 15.57 18.31
CA ARG A 277 2.97 15.07 18.01
C ARG A 277 3.07 13.54 17.96
N ALA A 278 2.60 12.97 16.86
CA ALA A 278 2.96 11.64 16.41
C ALA A 278 4.49 11.51 16.24
N SER A 279 5.05 10.34 16.54
CA SER A 279 6.48 10.05 16.42
C SER A 279 6.84 9.60 15.00
N GLU A 280 6.37 10.31 13.96
CA GLU A 280 6.49 9.90 12.54
C GLU A 280 7.95 9.68 12.09
N GLU A 281 8.90 10.39 12.71
CA GLU A 281 10.33 10.27 12.45
C GLU A 281 10.94 8.97 13.01
N HIS A 282 10.24 8.27 13.91
CA HIS A 282 10.75 7.06 14.53
C HIS A 282 10.71 5.87 13.54
N PRO A 283 11.79 5.07 13.40
CA PRO A 283 11.85 3.97 12.43
C PRO A 283 10.73 2.91 12.57
N GLN A 284 10.23 2.70 13.79
CA GLN A 284 9.13 1.78 14.08
C GLN A 284 7.73 2.40 14.02
N TYR A 285 7.59 3.71 13.76
CA TYR A 285 6.30 4.38 13.77
C TYR A 285 5.31 3.76 12.77
N ALA A 286 5.71 3.62 11.50
CA ALA A 286 4.83 3.13 10.45
C ALA A 286 4.31 1.71 10.75
N LEU A 287 5.19 0.83 11.23
CA LEU A 287 4.83 -0.53 11.64
C LEU A 287 3.90 -0.53 12.85
N LYS A 288 4.16 0.31 13.86
CA LYS A 288 3.27 0.44 15.03
C LYS A 288 1.89 0.96 14.63
N ALA A 289 1.83 1.99 13.79
CA ALA A 289 0.57 2.54 13.29
C ALA A 289 -0.21 1.51 12.46
N LEU A 290 0.48 0.76 11.60
CA LEU A 290 -0.11 -0.32 10.81
C LEU A 290 -0.68 -1.43 11.69
N LEU A 291 0.10 -1.97 12.64
CA LEU A 291 -0.36 -3.02 13.55
C LEU A 291 -1.54 -2.57 14.40
N GLY A 292 -1.51 -1.32 14.91
CA GLY A 292 -2.61 -0.72 15.65
C GLY A 292 -3.89 -0.61 14.81
N ARG A 293 -3.79 -0.18 13.54
CA ARG A 293 -4.95 -0.12 12.62
C ARG A 293 -5.47 -1.51 12.22
N LEU A 294 -4.61 -2.52 12.18
CA LEU A 294 -5.00 -3.92 11.92
C LEU A 294 -5.52 -4.65 13.17
N GLY A 295 -5.37 -4.06 14.36
CA GLY A 295 -5.71 -4.71 15.63
C GLY A 295 -4.83 -5.93 15.94
N ILE A 296 -3.58 -5.92 15.48
CA ILE A 296 -2.61 -7.01 15.71
C ILE A 296 -1.68 -6.60 16.83
N ASP A 297 -1.56 -7.46 17.86
CA ASP A 297 -0.62 -7.23 18.94
C ASP A 297 0.81 -7.54 18.50
N ARG A 298 1.78 -6.79 19.04
CA ARG A 298 3.21 -6.99 18.79
C ARG A 298 3.65 -8.44 19.04
N GLY A 299 3.05 -9.10 20.05
CA GLY A 299 3.36 -10.49 20.40
C GLY A 299 2.86 -11.54 19.41
N ASP A 300 1.92 -11.17 18.52
CA ASP A 300 1.35 -12.09 17.53
C ASP A 300 2.20 -12.21 16.27
N VAL A 301 3.14 -11.28 16.07
CA VAL A 301 4.09 -11.33 14.97
C VAL A 301 5.09 -12.45 15.23
N ALA A 302 5.37 -13.25 14.21
CA ALA A 302 6.34 -14.35 14.31
C ALA A 302 7.64 -14.04 13.58
N ASP A 303 8.72 -14.69 13.96
CA ASP A 303 9.90 -14.71 13.09
C ASP A 303 9.58 -15.49 11.79
N TRP A 304 10.03 -14.96 10.65
CA TRP A 304 9.92 -15.65 9.36
C TRP A 304 10.69 -16.97 9.32
N GLY A 305 11.71 -17.11 10.17
CA GLY A 305 12.46 -18.34 10.42
C GLY A 305 13.52 -18.64 9.38
N VAL A 306 14.12 -17.61 8.78
CA VAL A 306 15.15 -17.74 7.75
C VAL A 306 16.32 -16.82 8.06
N GLU A 307 17.51 -17.41 8.11
CA GLU A 307 18.78 -16.69 8.13
C GLU A 307 19.34 -16.59 6.70
N THR A 308 20.13 -15.54 6.43
CA THR A 308 20.79 -15.36 5.13
C THR A 308 22.26 -15.00 5.33
N ASP A 309 23.15 -15.54 4.50
CA ASP A 309 24.59 -15.18 4.47
C ASP A 309 24.85 -13.73 3.99
N ARG A 310 23.78 -12.97 3.77
CA ARG A 310 23.81 -11.60 3.32
C ARG A 310 23.19 -10.72 4.37
N ASP A 311 23.92 -9.67 4.69
CA ASP A 311 23.40 -8.62 5.54
C ASP A 311 22.31 -7.82 4.80
N GLY A 312 21.36 -7.31 5.56
CA GLY A 312 20.33 -6.41 5.08
C GLY A 312 20.92 -5.19 4.35
N PRO A 313 20.24 -4.67 3.32
CA PRO A 313 20.51 -3.34 2.78
C PRO A 313 20.04 -2.22 3.72
#